data_AF-A0A183I7U1-F1
#
_entry.id   AF-A0A183I7U1-F1
#
_cell.length_a   1.000
_cell.length_b   1.000
_cell.length_c   1.000
_cell.angle_alpha   90.00
_cell.angle_beta   90.00
_cell.angle_gamma   90.00
#
_symmetry.space_group_name_H-M   'P 1'
#
loop_
_entity.id
_entity.type
_entity.pdbx_description
1 polymer ?
#
loop_
_entity_poly.entity_id
_entity_poly.type
_entity_poly.pdbx_seq_one_letter_code
_entity_poly.pdbx_strand_id
1 'polypeptide(L)'
;MNVEESISRVMSISFTNQQTKVVKLVNAKRDGKICSLQAVGRYVVSVSSSNDVVMTPKQHEIDLSRGPVLDVQFSQFKTDVNVSVICIDDCGTLKIELWKEKTLIKSLEGNDKFVFHQVTPDSYKCK
;
A
#
# COMPACT_ATOMS: atom_id res chain seq x y z
N MET A 1 -2.70 7.10 -23.46
CA MET A 1 -1.75 5.98 -23.43
C MET A 1 -1.44 5.73 -21.95
N ASN A 2 -2.17 4.81 -21.32
CA ASN A 2 -2.04 4.52 -19.89
C ASN A 2 -0.69 3.86 -19.63
N VAL A 3 0.29 4.67 -19.24
CA VAL A 3 1.45 4.17 -18.53
C VAL A 3 1.00 3.92 -17.10
N GLU A 4 0.21 2.86 -16.91
CA GLU A 4 0.22 2.15 -15.63
C GLU A 4 1.61 1.52 -15.55
N GLU A 5 2.54 2.32 -15.04
CA GLU A 5 3.83 1.89 -14.53
C GLU A 5 3.60 0.75 -13.54
N SER A 6 3.48 -0.49 -14.02
CA SER A 6 4.57 -1.45 -14.20
C SER A 6 5.75 -1.32 -13.22
N ILE A 7 5.56 -0.72 -12.05
CA ILE A 7 6.39 -0.99 -10.90
C ILE A 7 5.95 -2.37 -10.47
N SER A 8 6.80 -3.36 -10.73
CA SER A 8 6.69 -4.69 -10.14
C SER A 8 6.49 -4.49 -8.63
N ARG A 9 5.23 -4.56 -8.18
CA ARG A 9 4.86 -4.45 -6.76
C ARG A 9 5.29 -5.76 -6.14
N VAL A 10 6.57 -5.90 -5.82
CA VAL A 10 7.06 -7.05 -5.07
C VAL A 10 6.48 -6.92 -3.67
N MET A 11 5.31 -7.52 -3.48
CA MET A 11 4.78 -7.76 -2.15
C MET A 11 5.39 -9.06 -1.66
N SER A 12 6.07 -9.00 -0.53
CA SER A 12 6.60 -10.18 0.13
C SER A 12 5.71 -10.52 1.32
N ILE A 13 5.31 -11.77 1.40
CA ILE A 13 4.52 -12.31 2.50
C ILE A 13 5.47 -13.07 3.41
N SER A 14 5.41 -12.73 4.70
CA SER A 14 6.19 -13.38 5.75
C SER A 14 5.30 -14.39 6.48
N PHE A 15 5.76 -15.63 6.60
CA PHE A 15 5.16 -16.65 7.44
C PHE A 15 6.08 -16.91 8.63
N THR A 16 5.69 -16.43 9.81
CA THR A 16 6.46 -16.63 11.05
C THR A 16 5.82 -17.73 11.87
N ASN A 17 6.51 -18.87 12.01
CA ASN A 17 6.03 -19.96 12.86
C ASN A 17 6.02 -19.51 14.32
N GLN A 18 4.88 -19.61 15.00
CA GLN A 18 4.73 -19.10 16.36
C GLN A 18 5.56 -19.89 17.40
N GLN A 19 5.87 -21.15 17.13
CA GLN A 19 6.64 -22.02 18.03
C GLN A 19 8.14 -21.92 17.78
N THR A 20 8.58 -22.13 16.53
CA THR A 20 10.03 -22.16 16.19
C THR A 20 10.60 -20.79 15.90
N LYS A 21 9.74 -19.76 15.71
CA LYS A 21 10.11 -18.41 15.28
C LYS A 21 10.79 -18.33 13.91
N VAL A 22 10.83 -19.44 13.16
CA VAL A 22 11.35 -19.47 11.79
C VAL A 22 10.45 -18.62 10.89
N VAL A 23 11.08 -17.76 10.10
CA VAL A 23 10.42 -16.89 9.13
C VAL A 23 10.66 -17.42 7.72
N LYS A 24 9.60 -17.59 6.94
CA LYS A 24 9.68 -17.89 5.51
C LYS A 24 9.07 -16.75 4.71
N LEU A 25 9.83 -16.21 3.77
CA LEU A 25 9.39 -15.14 2.87
C LEU A 25 8.97 -15.72 1.52
N VAL A 26 7.86 -15.23 0.98
CA VAL A 26 7.32 -15.65 -0.32
C VAL A 26 6.81 -14.42 -1.05
N ASN A 27 7.19 -14.26 -2.32
CA ASN A 27 6.71 -13.15 -3.12
C ASN A 27 5.32 -13.46 -3.69
N ALA A 28 4.45 -12.45 -3.68
CA ALA A 28 3.19 -12.50 -4.40
C ALA A 28 3.43 -12.60 -5.91
N LYS A 29 2.51 -13.26 -6.61
CA LYS A 29 2.43 -13.23 -8.07
C LYS A 29 2.00 -11.84 -8.55
N ARG A 30 2.08 -11.59 -9.86
CA ARG A 30 1.68 -10.31 -10.47
C ARG A 30 0.21 -9.94 -10.23
N ASP A 31 -0.65 -10.94 -10.02
CA ASP A 31 -2.07 -10.76 -9.69
C ASP A 31 -2.32 -10.51 -8.19
N GLY A 32 -1.26 -10.37 -7.39
CA GLY A 32 -1.34 -10.18 -5.94
C GLY A 32 -1.64 -11.46 -5.17
N LYS A 33 -1.82 -12.61 -5.83
CA LYS A 33 -2.12 -13.88 -5.16
C LYS A 33 -0.86 -14.58 -4.68
N ILE A 34 -1.03 -15.36 -3.62
CA ILE A 34 0.02 -16.20 -3.05
C ILE A 34 -0.54 -17.60 -2.73
N CYS A 35 0.28 -18.61 -2.98
CA CYS A 35 0.09 -19.94 -2.43
C CYS A 35 1.45 -20.45 -1.94
N SER A 36 1.51 -20.97 -0.71
CA SER A 36 2.75 -21.49 -0.16
C SER A 36 2.47 -22.72 0.70
N LEU A 37 3.31 -23.75 0.53
CA LEU A 37 3.34 -24.90 1.42
C LEU A 37 4.17 -24.55 2.66
N GLN A 38 3.59 -24.79 3.82
CA GLN A 38 4.18 -24.59 5.14
C GLN A 38 4.09 -25.90 5.93
N ALA A 39 5.00 -26.09 6.87
CA ALA A 39 4.89 -27.19 7.81
C ALA A 39 3.63 -27.01 8.68
N VAL A 40 3.13 -28.10 9.25
CA VAL A 40 2.01 -28.05 10.19
C VAL A 40 2.40 -27.21 11.40
N GLY A 41 1.52 -26.26 11.77
CA GLY A 41 1.74 -25.39 12.92
C GLY A 41 0.90 -24.12 12.86
N ARG A 42 1.11 -23.25 13.85
CA ARG A 42 0.50 -21.91 13.91
C ARG A 42 1.46 -20.84 13.42
N TYR A 43 0.94 -19.90 12.66
CA TYR A 43 1.74 -18.87 11.99
C TYR A 43 1.13 -17.49 12.18
N VAL A 44 2.00 -16.50 12.32
CA VAL A 44 1.67 -15.10 12.04
C VAL A 44 2.07 -14.81 10.61
N VAL A 45 1.11 -14.37 9.80
CA VAL A 45 1.29 -14.00 8.39
C VAL A 45 1.22 -12.49 8.27
N SER A 46 2.22 -11.87 7.66
CA SER A 46 2.25 -10.42 7.42
C SER A 46 2.73 -10.09 6.02
N VAL A 47 2.40 -8.89 5.54
CA VAL A 47 2.80 -8.41 4.21
C VAL A 47 3.78 -7.27 4.38
N SER A 48 4.90 -7.33 3.66
CA SER A 48 5.82 -6.22 3.45
C SER A 48 5.79 -5.79 1.99
N SER A 49 5.90 -4.48 1.76
CA SER A 49 5.96 -3.88 0.43
C SER A 49 7.08 -2.86 0.42
N SER A 50 7.78 -2.76 -0.72
CA SER A 50 8.85 -1.78 -0.94
C SER A 50 8.39 -0.32 -0.93
N ASN A 51 7.08 -0.07 -1.02
CA ASN A 51 6.53 1.26 -1.30
C ASN A 51 5.72 1.83 -0.11
N ASP A 52 6.07 1.46 1.13
CA ASP A 52 5.40 1.88 2.37
C ASP A 52 3.86 1.71 2.35
N VAL A 53 3.39 0.72 1.61
CA VAL A 53 1.96 0.48 1.46
C VAL A 53 1.38 -0.03 2.77
N VAL A 54 0.43 0.73 3.31
CA VAL A 54 -0.34 0.30 4.48
C VAL A 54 -1.32 -0.80 4.08
N MET A 55 -1.12 -2.00 4.64
CA MET A 55 -1.99 -3.16 4.48
C MET A 55 -2.91 -3.32 5.70
N THR A 56 -4.17 -3.68 5.44
CA THR A 56 -5.17 -3.98 6.47
C THR A 56 -5.74 -5.39 6.25
N PRO A 57 -5.75 -6.26 7.27
CA PRO A 57 -5.06 -6.08 8.56
C PRO A 57 -3.53 -6.09 8.39
N LYS A 58 -2.78 -5.67 9.41
CA LYS A 58 -1.30 -5.71 9.35
C LYS A 58 -0.74 -7.14 9.34
N GLN A 59 -1.46 -8.05 10.00
CA GLN A 59 -1.12 -9.46 10.09
C GLN A 59 -2.37 -10.31 10.30
N HIS A 60 -2.25 -11.59 9.99
CA HIS A 60 -3.22 -12.64 10.29
C HIS A 60 -2.57 -13.73 11.13
N GLU A 61 -3.33 -14.36 12.01
CA GLU A 61 -2.92 -15.59 12.68
C GLU A 61 -3.64 -16.77 12.04
N ILE A 62 -2.90 -17.78 11.61
CA ILE A 62 -3.45 -18.97 10.94
C ILE A 62 -2.98 -20.25 11.62
N ASP A 63 -3.84 -21.27 11.64
CA ASP A 63 -3.55 -22.58 12.21
C ASP A 63 -3.67 -23.66 11.13
N LEU A 64 -2.53 -24.24 10.75
CA LEU A 64 -2.44 -25.29 9.73
C LEU A 64 -2.56 -26.70 10.30
N SER A 65 -2.76 -26.85 11.62
CA SER A 65 -2.96 -28.16 12.26
C SER A 65 -4.28 -28.83 11.90
N ARG A 66 -5.25 -28.04 11.43
CA ARG A 66 -6.60 -28.51 11.08
C ARG A 66 -6.82 -28.66 9.58
N GLY A 67 -5.78 -28.44 8.78
CA GLY A 67 -5.84 -28.48 7.32
C GLY A 67 -5.42 -27.16 6.66
N PRO A 68 -5.65 -27.02 5.34
CA PRO A 68 -5.28 -25.82 4.60
C PRO A 68 -6.15 -24.62 5.02
N VAL A 69 -5.52 -23.45 5.14
CA VAL A 69 -6.22 -22.18 5.32
C VAL A 69 -6.26 -21.45 3.98
N LEU A 70 -7.48 -21.08 3.57
CA LEU A 70 -7.76 -20.37 2.32
C LEU A 70 -8.15 -18.92 2.62
N ASP A 71 -8.15 -18.09 1.58
CA ASP A 71 -8.74 -16.74 1.60
C ASP A 71 -8.18 -15.77 2.65
N VAL A 72 -6.90 -15.92 3.02
CA VAL A 72 -6.18 -14.93 3.83
C VAL A 72 -5.97 -13.66 2.98
N GLN A 73 -6.72 -12.61 3.29
CA GLN A 73 -6.74 -11.39 2.50
C GLN A 73 -6.07 -10.22 3.22
N PHE A 74 -5.28 -9.46 2.46
CA PHE A 74 -4.73 -8.17 2.86
C PHE A 74 -5.20 -7.12 1.85
N SER A 75 -5.71 -6.00 2.35
CA SER A 75 -6.18 -4.89 1.52
C SER A 75 -5.24 -3.70 1.66
N GLN A 76 -4.78 -3.17 0.54
CA GLN A 76 -4.05 -1.90 0.51
C GLN A 76 -5.05 -0.76 0.76
N PHE A 77 -4.79 0.07 1.77
CA PHE A 77 -5.57 1.28 1.98
C PHE A 77 -5.00 2.42 1.12
N LYS A 78 -5.88 3.09 0.38
CA LYS A 78 -5.60 4.34 -0.32
C LYS A 78 -6.80 5.27 -0.15
N THR A 79 -6.54 6.56 -0.15
CA THR A 79 -7.56 7.60 -0.03
C THR A 79 -7.32 8.70 -1.04
N ASP A 80 -8.34 9.53 -1.25
CA ASP A 80 -8.19 10.76 -2.00
C ASP A 80 -7.83 11.90 -1.05
N VAL A 81 -6.93 12.77 -1.49
CA VAL A 81 -6.56 14.00 -0.76
C VAL A 81 -7.17 15.19 -1.49
N ASN A 82 -8.09 15.86 -0.80
CA ASN A 82 -8.76 17.06 -1.31
C ASN A 82 -8.04 18.30 -0.78
N VAL A 83 -7.54 19.13 -1.68
CA VAL A 83 -6.92 20.41 -1.37
C VAL A 83 -7.80 21.51 -1.93
N SER A 84 -8.19 22.46 -1.07
CA SER A 84 -8.89 23.67 -1.46
C SER A 84 -7.99 24.86 -1.21
N VAL A 85 -7.79 25.68 -2.22
CA VAL A 85 -7.06 26.95 -2.14
C VAL A 85 -8.07 28.08 -2.15
N ILE A 86 -7.94 28.99 -1.18
CA ILE A 86 -8.74 30.21 -1.12
C ILE A 86 -7.83 31.35 -1.50
N CYS A 87 -8.16 32.02 -2.60
CA CYS A 87 -7.42 33.17 -3.09
C CYS A 87 -8.09 34.46 -2.60
N ILE A 88 -7.28 35.43 -2.16
CA ILE A 88 -7.77 36.75 -1.75
C ILE A 88 -8.19 37.54 -2.99
N ASP A 89 -7.43 37.41 -4.09
CA ASP A 89 -7.70 37.98 -5.42
C ASP A 89 -7.68 36.87 -6.49
N ASP A 90 -7.63 37.22 -7.78
CA ASP A 90 -7.50 36.23 -8.85
C ASP A 90 -6.10 35.56 -8.84
N CYS A 91 -6.09 34.25 -8.56
CA CYS A 91 -4.88 33.42 -8.59
C CYS A 91 -4.51 32.95 -10.00
N GLY A 92 -5.42 33.07 -10.98
CA GLY A 92 -5.28 32.39 -12.27
C GLY A 92 -5.16 30.87 -12.11
N THR A 93 -4.38 30.25 -13.00
CA THR A 93 -4.07 28.82 -12.92
C THR A 93 -2.93 28.59 -11.93
N LEU A 94 -3.22 27.86 -10.86
CA LEU A 94 -2.26 27.39 -9.88
C LEU A 94 -1.76 25.99 -10.25
N LYS A 95 -0.51 25.72 -9.88
CA LYS A 95 0.08 24.38 -9.90
C LYS A 95 0.33 23.95 -8.46
N ILE A 96 -0.35 22.90 -8.01
CA ILE A 96 -0.19 22.33 -6.67
C ILE A 96 0.61 21.03 -6.78
N GLU A 97 1.61 20.89 -5.92
CA GLU A 97 2.47 19.72 -5.84
C GLU A 97 2.33 19.02 -4.48
N LEU A 98 2.07 17.71 -4.50
CA LEU A 98 2.01 16.88 -3.30
C LEU A 98 3.37 16.20 -3.07
N TRP A 99 4.02 16.51 -1.96
CA TRP A 99 5.35 16.02 -1.61
C TRP A 99 5.30 15.12 -0.37
N LYS A 100 5.98 13.97 -0.42
CA LYS A 100 6.34 13.17 0.76
C LYS A 100 7.83 13.39 1.02
N GLU A 101 8.17 14.07 2.10
CA GLU A 101 9.53 14.49 2.41
C GLU A 101 10.20 15.28 1.26
N LYS A 102 11.11 14.65 0.51
CA LYS A 102 11.83 15.23 -0.65
C LYS A 102 11.39 14.63 -1.98
N THR A 103 10.40 13.74 -1.98
CA THR A 103 9.90 13.07 -3.19
C THR A 103 8.59 13.71 -3.63
N LEU A 104 8.56 14.19 -4.88
CA LEU A 104 7.33 14.63 -5.52
C LEU A 104 6.47 13.39 -5.82
N ILE A 105 5.27 13.37 -5.27
CA ILE A 105 4.32 12.27 -5.48
C ILE A 105 3.49 12.53 -6.73
N LYS A 106 2.92 13.73 -6.83
CA LYS A 106 2.04 14.13 -7.94
C LYS A 106 1.93 15.64 -8.01
N SER A 107 1.62 16.16 -9.19
CA SER A 107 1.30 17.56 -9.42
C SER A 107 0.02 17.70 -10.21
N LEU A 108 -0.76 18.74 -9.92
CA LEU A 108 -2.01 19.08 -10.57
C LEU A 108 -2.03 20.57 -10.88
N GLU A 109 -2.67 20.93 -11.99
CA GLU A 109 -2.95 22.33 -12.35
C GLU A 109 -4.47 22.57 -12.28
N GLY A 110 -4.86 23.77 -11.87
CA GLY A 110 -6.25 24.12 -11.59
C GLY A 110 -6.36 25.46 -10.87
N ASN A 111 -7.55 25.81 -10.39
CA ASN A 111 -7.80 27.15 -9.86
C ASN A 111 -7.98 27.13 -8.33
N ASP A 112 -8.95 26.35 -7.83
CA ASP A 112 -9.38 26.40 -6.42
C ASP A 112 -9.43 25.02 -5.75
N LYS A 113 -9.68 23.94 -6.50
CA LYS A 113 -9.84 22.58 -5.96
C LYS A 113 -8.97 21.58 -6.69
N PHE A 114 -8.24 20.80 -5.90
CA PHE A 114 -7.31 19.78 -6.37
C PHE A 114 -7.60 18.47 -5.65
N VAL A 115 -7.78 17.39 -6.41
CA VAL A 115 -8.04 16.06 -5.86
C VAL A 115 -6.91 15.11 -6.28
N PHE A 116 -6.08 14.73 -5.32
CA PHE A 116 -5.07 13.70 -5.53
C PHE A 116 -5.70 12.34 -5.24
N HIS A 117 -6.04 11.61 -6.30
CA HIS A 117 -6.62 10.27 -6.16
C HIS A 117 -5.61 9.20 -5.75
N GLN A 118 -6.08 8.21 -5.00
CA GLN A 118 -5.34 6.98 -4.67
C GLN A 118 -3.98 7.21 -3.98
N VAL A 119 -3.94 8.16 -3.05
CA VAL A 119 -2.77 8.46 -2.22
C VAL A 119 -2.75 7.50 -1.02
N THR A 120 -1.57 6.98 -0.69
CA THR A 120 -1.38 6.17 0.52
C THR A 120 -1.51 7.03 1.78
N PRO A 121 -2.02 6.53 2.92
CA PRO A 121 -2.04 7.32 4.15
C PRO A 121 -0.62 7.60 4.63
N ASP A 122 -0.28 8.89 4.72
CA ASP A 122 1.00 9.36 5.26
C ASP A 122 0.93 10.88 5.53
N SER A 123 2.03 11.45 6.01
CA SER A 123 2.21 12.90 6.15
C SER A 123 2.78 13.50 4.85
N TYR A 124 2.05 14.46 4.29
CA TYR A 124 2.42 15.13 3.05
C TYR A 124 2.53 16.64 3.22
N LYS A 125 3.26 17.30 2.31
CA LYS A 125 3.30 18.75 2.17
C LYS A 125 2.79 19.15 0.80
N CYS A 126 1.88 20.12 0.75
CA CYS A 126 1.51 20.80 -0.48
C CYS A 126 2.45 21.98 -0.69
N LYS A 127 2.92 22.17 -1.93
CA LYS A 127 3.68 23.33 -2.38
C LYS A 127 3.03 23.92 -3.62
#